data_AF-A0A9Q0HJ83-F1
#
_entry.id   AF-A0A9Q0HJ83-F1
#
_cell.length_a   1.000
_cell.length_b   1.000
_cell.length_c   1.000
_cell.angle_alpha   90.00
_cell.angle_beta   90.00
_cell.angle_gamma   90.00
#
_symmetry.space_group_name_H-M   'P 1'
#
loop_
_entity.id
_entity.type
_entity.pdbx_description
1 polymer ?
#
loop_
_entity_poly.entity_id
_entity_poly.type
_entity_poly.pdbx_seq_one_letter_code
_entity_poly.pdbx_strand_id
1 'polypeptide(L)'
;MGSFSWKQLELGLVLLYAASFYAVFIQRSLHLSRDYVGRLYGLRKGWLAGHLNDISDPQWRSFGDNLPILTVVMGTFVTIANFLRYQYGLKGRGMSLLWTIISLCYLVYLHGACVLFILAIGSANYFISKTFVESRYYMGILWGFNVAFLVLNQAKVGLFG
;
A
#
# COMPACT_ATOMS: atom_id res chain seq x y z
N MET A 1 35.72 -9.54 -29.26
CA MET A 1 35.50 -8.61 -28.14
C MET A 1 34.18 -7.91 -28.40
N GLY A 2 33.13 -8.30 -27.68
CA GLY A 2 31.74 -7.99 -28.01
C GLY A 2 31.43 -6.50 -27.91
N SER A 3 30.66 -5.98 -28.87
CA SER A 3 30.17 -4.61 -28.87
C SER A 3 29.31 -4.40 -27.63
N PHE A 4 29.79 -3.54 -26.72
CA PHE A 4 28.97 -3.02 -25.63
C PHE A 4 27.76 -2.36 -26.28
N SER A 5 26.57 -2.95 -26.10
CA SER A 5 25.39 -2.49 -26.82
C SER A 5 25.00 -1.13 -26.28
N TRP A 6 24.84 -0.12 -27.13
CA TRP A 6 24.42 1.24 -26.75
C TRP A 6 23.24 1.26 -25.76
N LYS A 7 22.33 0.27 -25.86
CA LYS A 7 21.20 0.07 -24.95
C LYS A 7 21.61 -0.29 -23.51
N GLN A 8 22.71 -1.04 -23.32
CA GLN A 8 23.25 -1.37 -21.99
C GLN A 8 23.86 -0.14 -21.32
N LEU A 9 24.47 0.75 -22.10
CA LEU A 9 25.03 2.01 -21.60
C LEU A 9 23.91 3.00 -21.24
N GLU A 10 22.89 3.11 -22.10
CA GLU A 10 21.67 3.91 -21.82
C GLU A 10 20.99 3.45 -20.53
N LEU A 11 20.77 2.13 -20.36
CA LEU A 11 20.21 1.57 -19.14
C LEU A 11 21.09 1.90 -17.92
N GLY A 12 22.41 1.77 -18.05
CA GLY A 12 23.36 2.13 -16.98
C GLY A 12 23.25 3.60 -16.57
N LEU A 13 23.13 4.51 -17.54
CA LEU A 13 22.94 5.93 -17.28
C LEU A 13 21.58 6.23 -16.61
N VAL A 14 20.50 5.58 -17.03
CA VAL A 14 19.18 5.74 -16.41
C VAL A 14 19.19 5.22 -14.98
N LEU A 15 19.83 4.09 -14.71
CA LEU A 15 19.97 3.55 -13.35
C LEU A 15 20.82 4.47 -12.47
N LEU A 16 21.93 5.00 -13.00
CA LEU A 16 22.78 5.94 -12.27
C LEU A 16 22.05 7.27 -12.00
N TYR A 17 21.32 7.78 -12.97
CA TYR A 17 20.44 8.94 -12.80
C TYR A 17 19.40 8.69 -11.72
N ALA A 18 18.65 7.59 -11.79
CA ALA A 18 17.64 7.24 -10.79
C ALA A 18 18.26 7.11 -9.40
N ALA A 19 19.39 6.40 -9.27
CA ALA A 19 20.10 6.25 -8.00
C ALA A 19 20.54 7.60 -7.42
N SER A 20 21.14 8.47 -8.25
CA SER A 20 21.56 9.81 -7.82
C SER A 20 20.38 10.70 -7.44
N PHE A 21 19.29 10.66 -8.21
CA PHE A 21 18.05 11.38 -7.91
C PHE A 21 17.47 10.96 -6.57
N TYR A 22 17.31 9.65 -6.33
CA TYR A 22 16.80 9.14 -5.07
C TYR A 22 17.76 9.45 -3.90
N ALA A 23 19.07 9.36 -4.10
CA ALA A 23 20.05 9.71 -3.07
C ALA A 23 19.93 11.19 -2.66
N VAL A 24 19.87 12.11 -3.64
CA VAL A 24 19.69 13.54 -3.39
C VAL A 24 18.34 13.83 -2.72
N PHE A 25 17.27 13.17 -3.18
CA PHE A 25 15.93 13.32 -2.60
C PHE A 25 15.91 12.88 -1.15
N ILE A 26 16.42 11.68 -0.85
CA ILE A 26 16.51 11.15 0.52
C ILE A 26 17.36 12.07 1.39
N GLN A 27 18.52 12.52 0.90
CA GLN A 27 19.39 13.42 1.66
C GLN A 27 18.69 14.74 1.99
N ARG A 28 18.00 15.35 1.02
CA ARG A 28 17.22 16.57 1.25
C ARG A 28 16.08 16.32 2.24
N SER A 29 15.32 15.25 2.05
CA SER A 29 14.23 14.88 2.97
C SER A 29 14.73 14.66 4.40
N LEU A 30 15.89 14.02 4.57
CA LEU A 30 16.50 13.81 5.89
C LEU A 30 17.02 15.13 6.49
N HIS A 31 17.60 16.02 5.68
CA HIS A 31 18.02 17.34 6.13
C HIS A 31 16.83 18.16 6.62
N LEU A 32 15.79 18.27 5.79
CA LEU A 32 14.52 18.93 6.13
C LEU A 32 13.87 18.31 7.37
N SER A 33 13.85 16.98 7.48
CA SER A 33 13.32 16.32 8.67
C SER A 33 14.07 16.80 9.92
N ARG A 34 15.40 16.76 9.93
CA ARG A 34 16.24 17.17 11.08
C ARG A 34 16.04 18.63 11.48
N ASP A 35 15.96 19.53 10.50
CA ASP A 35 15.83 20.98 10.75
C ASP A 35 14.48 21.34 11.39
N TYR A 36 13.43 20.55 11.11
CA TYR A 36 12.06 20.85 11.51
C TYR A 36 11.49 19.95 12.61
N VAL A 37 12.17 18.86 13.02
CA VAL A 37 11.73 17.92 14.08
C VAL A 37 11.29 18.63 15.38
N GLY A 38 11.90 19.75 15.75
CA GLY A 38 11.54 20.49 16.98
C GLY A 38 10.45 21.56 16.81
N ARG A 39 10.01 21.85 15.57
CA ARG A 39 9.09 22.96 15.26
C ARG A 39 7.69 22.53 14.86
N LEU A 40 7.47 21.24 14.56
CA LEU A 40 6.13 20.74 14.23
C LEU A 40 5.35 20.39 15.49
N TYR A 41 4.13 20.92 15.56
CA TYR A 41 3.17 20.59 16.60
C TYR A 41 2.56 19.20 16.32
N GLY A 42 2.33 18.39 17.37
CA GLY A 42 1.66 17.08 17.24
C GLY A 42 2.59 15.87 17.00
N LEU A 43 3.91 16.08 16.91
CA LEU A 43 4.89 15.00 16.87
C LEU A 43 4.88 14.20 18.18
N ARG A 44 4.76 12.88 18.09
CA ARG A 44 4.77 11.96 19.23
C ARG A 44 5.75 10.82 19.00
N LYS A 45 6.29 10.27 20.09
CA LYS A 45 7.24 9.15 20.02
C LYS A 45 6.54 7.91 19.43
N GLY A 46 7.00 7.48 18.26
CA GLY A 46 6.50 6.29 17.57
C GLY A 46 7.21 5.00 17.99
N TRP A 47 6.70 3.88 17.50
CA TRP A 47 7.19 2.53 17.76
C TRP A 47 8.56 2.20 17.14
N LEU A 48 8.95 2.87 16.05
CA LEU A 48 10.24 2.66 15.39
C LEU A 48 11.35 3.42 16.13
N ALA A 49 12.03 2.72 17.04
CA ALA A 49 13.19 3.21 17.77
C ALA A 49 12.99 4.57 18.47
N GLY A 50 11.75 4.90 18.84
CA GLY A 50 11.42 6.16 19.49
C GLY A 50 11.50 7.40 18.58
N HIS A 51 11.49 7.22 17.26
CA HIS A 51 11.43 8.33 16.31
C HIS A 51 10.13 9.11 16.48
N LEU A 52 10.19 10.44 16.38
CA LEU A 52 9.01 11.29 16.45
C LEU A 52 8.22 11.14 15.13
N ASN A 53 6.98 10.69 15.24
CA ASN A 53 6.08 10.51 14.11
C ASN A 53 4.94 11.54 14.18
N ASP A 54 4.46 11.95 13.02
CA ASP A 54 3.27 12.79 12.91
C ASP A 54 2.03 11.92 13.16
N ILE A 55 1.24 12.29 14.16
CA ILE A 55 0.02 11.59 14.60
C ILE A 55 -1.24 12.44 14.34
N SER A 56 -1.11 13.55 13.62
CA SER A 56 -2.23 14.44 13.30
C SER A 56 -3.33 13.76 12.49
N ASP A 57 -2.97 12.82 11.61
CA ASP A 57 -3.91 12.04 10.81
C ASP A 57 -4.38 10.78 11.59
N PRO A 58 -5.68 10.68 11.96
CA PRO A 58 -6.22 9.52 12.65
C PRO A 58 -6.12 8.21 11.86
N GLN A 59 -6.14 8.28 10.52
CA GLN A 59 -6.04 7.11 9.65
C GLN A 59 -4.61 6.58 9.64
N TRP A 60 -3.63 7.48 9.46
CA TRP A 60 -2.21 7.11 9.53
C TRP A 60 -1.83 6.57 10.90
N ARG A 61 -2.32 7.21 11.97
CA ARG A 61 -2.12 6.74 13.34
C ARG A 61 -2.67 5.33 13.53
N SER A 62 -3.95 5.12 13.21
CA SER A 62 -4.61 3.82 13.40
C SER A 62 -3.94 2.74 12.55
N PHE A 63 -3.52 3.05 11.32
CA PHE A 63 -2.75 2.13 10.50
C PHE A 63 -1.42 1.77 11.16
N GLY A 64 -0.63 2.77 11.56
CA GLY A 64 0.67 2.58 12.20
C GLY A 64 0.61 1.78 13.50
N ASP A 65 -0.37 2.06 14.36
CA ASP A 65 -0.58 1.35 15.63
C ASP A 65 -0.96 -0.13 15.38
N ASN A 66 -1.62 -0.44 14.25
CA ASN A 66 -2.03 -1.80 13.89
C ASN A 66 -1.05 -2.54 12.96
N LEU A 67 0.02 -1.89 12.48
CA LEU A 67 1.04 -2.54 11.64
C LEU A 67 1.72 -3.77 12.27
N PRO A 68 2.12 -3.78 13.56
CA PRO A 68 2.75 -4.97 14.15
C PRO A 68 1.81 -6.16 14.16
N ILE A 69 0.56 -5.96 14.59
CA ILE A 69 -0.43 -7.04 14.64
C ILE A 69 -0.78 -7.52 13.22
N LEU A 70 -0.90 -6.60 12.27
CA LEU A 70 -1.10 -6.92 10.86
C LEU A 70 0.06 -7.76 10.29
N THR A 71 1.30 -7.46 10.69
CA THR A 71 2.49 -8.22 10.28
C THR A 71 2.47 -9.65 10.82
N VAL A 72 2.13 -9.82 12.10
CA VAL A 72 2.01 -11.16 12.72
C VAL A 72 0.90 -11.96 12.05
N VAL A 73 -0.24 -11.33 11.76
CA VAL A 73 -1.36 -11.99 11.09
C VAL A 73 -1.01 -12.36 9.65
N MET A 74 -0.35 -11.47 8.89
CA MET A 74 0.16 -11.79 7.56
C MET A 74 1.16 -12.95 7.60
N GLY A 75 2.06 -12.98 8.58
CA GLY A 75 2.98 -14.10 8.79
C GLY A 75 2.23 -15.41 9.00
N THR A 76 1.24 -15.41 9.90
CA THR A 76 0.38 -16.58 10.17
C THR A 76 -0.40 -17.01 8.94
N PHE A 77 -0.93 -16.06 8.17
CA PHE A 77 -1.64 -16.32 6.92
C PHE A 77 -0.73 -17.05 5.91
N VAL A 78 0.49 -16.55 5.71
CA VAL A 78 1.44 -17.12 4.75
C VAL A 78 1.91 -18.51 5.20
N THR A 79 2.16 -18.72 6.49
CA THR A 79 2.58 -20.04 7.00
C THR A 79 1.47 -21.07 6.83
N ILE A 80 0.22 -20.73 7.17
CA ILE A 80 -0.95 -21.60 6.96
C ILE A 80 -1.13 -21.92 5.48
N ALA A 81 -1.14 -20.90 4.61
CA ALA A 81 -1.34 -21.10 3.17
C ALA A 81 -0.26 -22.00 2.55
N ASN A 82 1.01 -21.84 2.95
CA ASN A 82 2.10 -22.69 2.48
C ASN A 82 2.06 -24.09 3.08
N PHE A 83 1.65 -24.23 4.34
CA PHE A 83 1.46 -25.53 4.97
C PHE A 83 0.37 -26.34 4.26
N LEU A 84 -0.80 -25.74 3.99
CA LEU A 84 -1.86 -26.40 3.23
C LEU A 84 -1.42 -26.75 1.80
N ARG A 85 -0.65 -25.87 1.15
CA ARG A 85 -0.08 -26.17 -0.17
C ARG A 85 0.81 -27.40 -0.15
N TYR A 86 1.67 -27.50 0.86
CA TYR A 86 2.58 -28.64 1.01
C TYR A 86 1.81 -29.93 1.27
N GLN A 87 0.84 -29.90 2.19
CA GLN A 87 0.05 -31.09 2.57
C GLN A 87 -0.85 -31.61 1.44
N TYR A 88 -1.54 -30.71 0.72
CA TYR A 88 -2.52 -31.09 -0.29
C TYR A 88 -1.99 -31.07 -1.73
N GLY A 89 -0.71 -30.75 -1.94
CA GLY A 89 -0.08 -30.71 -3.27
C GLY A 89 -0.76 -29.74 -4.24
N LEU A 90 -1.47 -28.72 -3.74
CA LEU A 90 -2.34 -27.85 -4.53
C LEU A 90 -1.51 -26.99 -5.50
N LYS A 91 -1.83 -27.09 -6.79
CA LYS A 91 -1.21 -26.32 -7.89
C LYS A 91 -2.25 -25.57 -8.72
N GLY A 92 -1.83 -24.45 -9.32
CA GLY A 92 -2.64 -23.66 -10.24
C GLY A 92 -3.90 -23.07 -9.59
N ARG A 93 -5.08 -23.39 -10.17
CA ARG A 93 -6.38 -22.84 -9.73
C ARG A 93 -6.71 -23.15 -8.27
N GLY A 94 -6.32 -24.33 -7.76
CA GLY A 94 -6.59 -24.72 -6.37
C GLY A 94 -5.86 -23.82 -5.36
N MET A 95 -4.64 -23.37 -5.69
CA MET A 95 -3.90 -22.43 -4.84
C MET A 95 -4.57 -21.05 -4.87
N SER A 96 -4.96 -20.55 -6.04
CA SER A 96 -5.67 -19.27 -6.13
C SER A 96 -6.97 -19.28 -5.33
N LEU A 97 -7.74 -20.37 -5.37
CA LEU A 97 -8.97 -20.50 -4.59
C LEU A 97 -8.69 -20.48 -3.08
N LEU A 98 -7.68 -21.23 -2.62
CA LEU A 98 -7.26 -21.23 -1.22
C LEU A 98 -6.88 -19.82 -0.75
N TRP A 99 -6.04 -19.12 -1.52
CA TRP A 99 -5.63 -17.76 -1.17
C TRP A 99 -6.82 -16.82 -1.09
N THR A 100 -7.75 -16.90 -2.05
CA THR A 100 -8.96 -16.08 -2.05
C THR A 100 -9.84 -16.39 -0.84
N ILE A 101 -10.06 -17.67 -0.51
CA ILE A 101 -10.88 -18.06 0.65
C ILE A 101 -10.26 -17.58 1.95
N ILE A 102 -8.98 -17.86 2.18
CA ILE A 102 -8.31 -17.45 3.43
C ILE A 102 -8.28 -15.91 3.52
N SER A 103 -8.05 -15.21 2.41
CA SER A 103 -8.06 -13.74 2.38
C SER A 103 -9.45 -13.18 2.68
N LEU A 104 -10.51 -13.82 2.16
CA LEU A 104 -11.89 -13.42 2.43
C LEU A 104 -12.27 -13.67 3.89
N CYS A 105 -11.91 -14.83 4.45
CA CYS A 105 -12.10 -15.13 5.88
C CYS A 105 -11.39 -14.09 6.76
N TYR A 106 -10.16 -13.73 6.40
CA TYR A 106 -9.41 -12.70 7.10
C TYR A 106 -10.09 -11.32 7.04
N LEU A 107 -10.55 -10.93 5.85
CA LEU A 107 -11.26 -9.67 5.66
C LEU A 107 -12.53 -9.60 6.50
N VAL A 108 -13.29 -10.71 6.54
CA VAL A 108 -14.50 -10.85 7.36
C VAL A 108 -14.20 -10.76 8.84
N TYR A 109 -13.13 -11.41 9.31
CA TYR A 109 -12.70 -11.34 10.70
C TYR A 109 -12.35 -9.92 11.13
N LEU A 110 -11.62 -9.16 10.30
CA LEU A 110 -11.13 -7.84 10.67
C LEU A 110 -12.19 -6.74 10.59
N HIS A 111 -13.05 -6.79 9.58
CA HIS A 111 -14.01 -5.72 9.29
C HIS A 111 -15.47 -6.07 9.64
N GLY A 112 -15.78 -7.31 10.02
CA GLY A 112 -17.13 -7.73 10.37
C GLY A 112 -18.15 -7.38 9.27
N ALA A 113 -19.18 -6.59 9.60
CA ALA A 113 -20.19 -6.13 8.63
C ALA A 113 -19.66 -5.07 7.63
N CYS A 114 -18.59 -4.35 7.96
CA CYS A 114 -18.01 -3.31 7.11
C CYS A 114 -17.24 -3.86 5.89
N VAL A 115 -17.08 -5.18 5.80
CA VAL A 115 -16.49 -5.86 4.63
C VAL A 115 -17.22 -5.51 3.34
N LEU A 116 -18.54 -5.33 3.40
CA LEU A 116 -19.35 -4.97 2.23
C LEU A 116 -18.87 -3.67 1.59
N PHE A 117 -18.44 -2.68 2.39
CA PHE A 117 -17.88 -1.44 1.86
C PHE A 117 -16.54 -1.67 1.15
N ILE A 118 -15.67 -2.50 1.72
CA ILE A 118 -14.36 -2.80 1.13
C ILE A 118 -14.52 -3.58 -0.18
N LEU A 119 -15.40 -4.59 -0.18
CA LEU A 119 -15.73 -5.34 -1.38
C LEU A 119 -16.42 -4.46 -2.43
N ALA A 120 -17.25 -3.50 -2.02
CA ALA A 120 -17.87 -2.54 -2.94
C ALA A 120 -16.83 -1.60 -3.59
N ILE A 121 -15.87 -1.08 -2.83
CA ILE A 121 -14.79 -0.23 -3.38
C ILE A 121 -13.90 -1.05 -4.32
N GLY A 122 -13.55 -2.28 -3.93
CA GLY A 122 -12.77 -3.19 -4.76
C GLY A 122 -13.51 -3.58 -6.04
N SER A 123 -14.81 -3.89 -5.95
CA SER A 123 -15.63 -4.26 -7.11
C SER A 123 -15.88 -3.07 -8.03
N ALA A 124 -16.06 -1.86 -7.51
CA ALA A 124 -16.15 -0.63 -8.29
C ALA A 124 -14.85 -0.36 -9.06
N ASN A 125 -13.69 -0.46 -8.41
CA ASN A 125 -12.39 -0.32 -9.08
C ASN A 125 -12.20 -1.41 -10.15
N TYR A 126 -12.57 -2.66 -9.86
CA TYR A 126 -12.54 -3.74 -10.84
C TYR A 126 -13.47 -3.46 -12.03
N PHE A 127 -14.69 -2.99 -11.78
CA PHE A 127 -15.65 -2.64 -12.82
C PHE A 127 -15.16 -1.50 -13.72
N ILE A 128 -14.59 -0.44 -13.12
CA ILE A 128 -13.95 0.66 -13.86
C ILE A 128 -12.81 0.12 -14.73
N SER A 129 -11.92 -0.69 -14.14
CA SER A 129 -10.80 -1.28 -14.88
C SER A 129 -11.27 -2.14 -16.05
N LYS A 130 -12.31 -2.95 -15.86
CA LYS A 130 -12.82 -3.85 -16.90
C LYS A 130 -13.55 -3.11 -18.02
N THR A 131 -14.26 -2.03 -17.70
CA THR A 131 -15.05 -1.25 -18.67
C THR A 131 -14.17 -0.30 -19.48
N PHE A 132 -13.14 0.27 -18.86
CA PHE A 132 -12.33 1.35 -19.46
C PHE A 132 -10.92 0.92 -19.87
N VAL A 133 -10.57 -0.38 -19.87
CA VAL A 133 -9.21 -0.87 -20.16
C VAL A 133 -8.64 -0.37 -21.50
N GLU A 134 -9.49 -0.18 -22.52
CA GLU A 134 -9.08 0.31 -23.85
C GLU A 134 -9.19 1.83 -24.02
N SER A 135 -9.66 2.54 -22.99
CA SER A 135 -9.91 3.98 -23.04
C SER A 135 -8.69 4.79 -22.60
N ARG A 136 -8.38 5.84 -23.35
CA ARG A 136 -7.32 6.82 -22.99
C ARG A 136 -7.63 7.56 -21.68
N TYR A 137 -8.88 7.56 -21.23
CA TYR A 137 -9.32 8.21 -20.00
C TYR A 137 -9.33 7.30 -18.78
N TYR A 138 -8.94 6.03 -18.92
CA TYR A 138 -8.92 5.05 -17.82
C TYR A 138 -8.24 5.59 -16.56
N MET A 139 -7.02 6.12 -16.73
CA MET A 139 -6.24 6.64 -15.62
C MET A 139 -6.96 7.80 -14.93
N GLY A 140 -7.52 8.73 -15.69
CA GLY A 140 -8.26 9.87 -15.15
C GLY A 140 -9.50 9.45 -14.37
N ILE A 141 -10.28 8.51 -14.89
CA ILE A 141 -11.49 8.00 -14.24
C ILE A 141 -11.15 7.24 -12.96
N LEU A 142 -10.13 6.37 -13.00
CA LEU A 142 -9.69 5.60 -11.84
C LEU A 142 -9.18 6.52 -10.73
N TRP A 143 -8.32 7.48 -11.07
CA TRP A 143 -7.83 8.46 -10.10
C TRP A 143 -8.94 9.36 -9.57
N GLY A 144 -9.82 9.84 -10.44
CA GLY A 144 -10.97 10.66 -10.05
C GLY A 144 -11.89 9.94 -9.06
N PHE A 145 -12.19 8.66 -9.30
CA PHE A 145 -12.97 7.83 -8.37
C PHE A 145 -12.29 7.70 -7.00
N ASN A 146 -11.00 7.36 -6.98
CA ASN A 146 -10.27 7.18 -5.72
C ASN A 146 -10.12 8.50 -4.94
N VAL A 147 -9.82 9.61 -5.61
CA VAL A 147 -9.75 10.94 -4.98
C VAL A 147 -11.12 11.37 -4.45
N ALA A 148 -12.19 11.19 -5.23
CA ALA A 148 -13.55 11.51 -4.77
C ALA A 148 -13.91 10.70 -3.51
N PHE A 149 -13.55 9.42 -3.46
CA PHE A 149 -13.77 8.59 -2.28
C PHE A 149 -12.99 9.09 -1.06
N LEU A 150 -11.72 9.49 -1.24
CA LEU A 150 -10.90 10.08 -0.17
C LEU A 150 -11.52 11.37 0.37
N VAL A 151 -11.97 12.28 -0.50
CA VAL A 151 -12.62 13.53 -0.09
C VAL A 151 -13.93 13.27 0.65
N LEU A 152 -14.75 12.34 0.17
CA LEU A 152 -15.99 11.94 0.85
C LEU A 152 -15.72 11.33 2.23
N ASN A 153 -14.65 10.55 2.35
CA ASN A 153 -14.24 9.98 3.63
C ASN A 153 -13.78 11.06 4.62
N GLN A 154 -13.00 12.05 4.14
CA GLN A 154 -12.58 13.19 4.96
C GLN A 154 -13.77 14.07 5.39
N ALA A 155 -14.71 14.34 4.48
CA ALA A 155 -15.90 15.13 4.78
C ALA A 155 -16.77 14.48 5.86
N LYS A 156 -16.88 13.14 5.88
CA LYS A 156 -17.58 12.42 6.95
C LYS A 156 -16.88 12.60 8.30
N VAL A 157 -15.55 12.50 8.35
CA VAL A 157 -14.79 12.68 9.60
C VAL A 157 -14.92 14.11 10.12
N GLY A 158 -14.89 15.11 9.24
CA GLY A 158 -15.03 16.53 9.62
C GLY A 158 -16.44 16.96 10.05
N LEU A 159 -17.47 16.19 9.73
CA LEU A 159 -18.86 16.49 10.13
C LEU A 159 -19.24 15.90 11.52
N PHE A 160 -18.44 14.96 12.02
CA PHE A 160 -18.68 14.24 13.28
C PHE A 160 -17.57 14.49 14.34
N GLY A 161 -16.63 15.40 14.07
CA GLY A 161 -15.62 15.87 15.02
C GLY A 161 -15.93 17.29 15.49
#